data_AF-A0A3D8PH04-F1
#
_entry.id   AF-A0A3D8PH04-F1
#
_cell.length_a   1.000
_cell.length_b   1.000
_cell.length_c   1.000
_cell.angle_alpha   90.00
_cell.angle_beta   90.00
_cell.angle_gamma   90.00
#
_symmetry.space_group_name_H-M   'P 1'
#
loop_
_entity.id
_entity.type
_entity.pdbx_description
1 polymer ?
#
loop_
_entity_poly.entity_id
_entity_poly.type
_entity_poly.pdbx_seq_one_letter_code
_entity_poly.pdbx_strand_id
1 'polypeptide(L)'
;MAERDYVSTPVADSLGLRDIILGLAADLQQLRDGKISPNEALARAALAKQMFNGVRLYMQAVKTIEAAARDVSERRAIAGGEE
;
A
#
# COMPACT_ATOMS: atom_id res chain seq x y z
N MET A 1 -22.54 17.49 12.05
CA MET A 1 -21.90 16.20 11.73
C MET A 1 -20.46 16.52 11.39
N ALA A 2 -19.49 16.02 12.16
CA ALA A 2 -18.09 16.18 11.79
C ALA A 2 -17.86 15.47 10.45
N GLU A 3 -17.29 16.20 9.51
CA GLU A 3 -16.93 15.73 8.18
C GLU A 3 -16.05 14.49 8.32
N ARG A 4 -16.54 13.34 7.84
CA ARG A 4 -15.77 12.10 7.85
C ARG A 4 -14.69 12.24 6.80
N ASP A 5 -13.52 12.68 7.24
CA ASP A 5 -12.32 12.85 6.43
C ASP A 5 -11.74 11.46 6.07
N TYR A 6 -12.43 10.75 5.19
CA TYR A 6 -11.87 9.60 4.49
C TYR A 6 -11.01 10.15 3.34
N VAL A 7 -9.87 10.75 3.67
CA VAL A 7 -8.78 10.85 2.70
C VAL A 7 -8.23 9.43 2.53
N SER A 8 -8.98 8.63 1.78
CA SER A 8 -8.54 7.34 1.27
C SER A 8 -7.51 7.61 0.19
N THR A 9 -6.35 8.16 0.55
CA THR A 9 -5.18 8.07 -0.34
C THR A 9 -5.02 6.58 -0.60
N PRO A 10 -5.12 6.12 -1.86
CA PRO A 10 -4.97 4.71 -2.17
C PRO A 10 -3.70 4.20 -1.48
N VAL A 11 -3.78 3.07 -0.77
CA VAL A 11 -2.61 2.51 -0.05
C VAL A 11 -1.40 2.33 -0.98
N ALA A 12 -1.64 2.14 -2.27
CA ALA A 12 -0.60 2.11 -3.30
C ALA A 12 0.18 3.43 -3.44
N ASP A 13 -0.49 4.58 -3.25
CA ASP A 13 0.11 5.91 -3.34
C ASP A 13 0.91 6.24 -2.08
N SER A 14 0.41 5.87 -0.89
CA SER A 14 1.17 6.06 0.37
C SER A 14 2.42 5.17 0.45
N LEU A 15 2.38 4.00 -0.19
CA LEU A 15 3.51 3.08 -0.27
C LEU A 15 4.45 3.36 -1.45
N GLY A 16 4.18 4.39 -2.26
CA GLY A 16 5.07 4.81 -3.35
C GLY A 16 5.24 3.78 -4.47
N LEU A 17 4.29 2.86 -4.65
CA LEU A 17 4.43 1.72 -5.57
C LEU A 17 4.59 2.15 -7.02
N ARG A 18 3.87 3.21 -7.42
CA ARG A 18 3.90 3.75 -8.77
C ARG A 18 5.30 4.21 -9.15
N ASP A 19 5.97 4.92 -8.27
CA ASP A 19 7.28 5.50 -8.56
C ASP A 19 8.36 4.43 -8.67
N ILE A 20 8.27 3.36 -7.86
CA ILE A 20 9.17 2.20 -7.95
C ILE A 20 9.00 1.49 -9.30
N ILE A 21 7.76 1.26 -9.74
CA ILE A 21 7.47 0.59 -11.02
C ILE A 21 7.97 1.43 -12.20
N LEU A 22 7.72 2.73 -12.19
CA LEU A 22 8.19 3.64 -13.23
C LEU A 22 9.72 3.75 -13.23
N GLY A 23 10.35 3.76 -12.05
CA GLY A 23 11.80 3.71 -11.89
C GLY A 23 12.41 2.45 -12.50
N LEU A 24 11.83 1.27 -12.22
CA LEU A 24 12.27 0.00 -12.81
C LEU A 24 12.15 -0.01 -14.34
N ALA A 25 11.07 0.56 -14.89
CA ALA A 25 10.91 0.69 -16.34
C ALA A 25 11.99 1.62 -16.94
N ALA A 26 12.30 2.71 -16.26
CA ALA A 26 13.39 3.61 -16.65
C ALA A 26 14.77 2.96 -16.55
N ASP A 27 15.02 2.14 -15.53
CA ASP A 27 16.27 1.38 -15.37
C ASP A 27 16.45 0.39 -16.53
N LEU A 28 15.38 -0.27 -17.00
CA LEU A 28 15.44 -1.14 -18.18
C LEU A 28 15.83 -0.37 -19.44
N GLN A 29 15.30 0.84 -19.61
CA GLN A 29 15.69 1.69 -20.73
C GLN A 29 17.15 2.14 -20.59
N GLN A 30 17.60 2.54 -19.41
CA GLN A 30 19.00 2.90 -19.15
C GLN A 30 19.96 1.75 -19.43
N LEU A 31 19.57 0.51 -19.12
CA LEU A 31 20.36 -0.69 -19.43
C LEU A 31 20.48 -0.89 -20.94
N ARG A 32 19.37 -0.72 -21.70
CA ARG A 32 19.38 -0.81 -23.17
C ARG A 32 20.19 0.29 -23.83
N ASP A 33 20.17 1.48 -23.23
CA ASP A 33 20.96 2.63 -23.67
C ASP A 33 22.44 2.51 -23.29
N GLY A 34 22.84 1.49 -22.52
CA GLY A 34 24.21 1.32 -22.02
C GLY A 34 24.63 2.32 -20.95
N LYS A 35 23.67 3.01 -20.31
CA LYS A 35 23.90 4.02 -19.26
C LYS A 35 24.19 3.40 -17.89
N ILE A 36 23.70 2.19 -17.66
CA ILE A 36 23.99 1.39 -16.46
C ILE A 36 24.44 0.00 -16.87
N SER A 37 25.28 -0.62 -16.05
CA SER A 37 25.70 -2.01 -16.24
C SER A 37 24.59 -3.01 -15.87
N PRO A 38 24.65 -4.26 -16.39
CA PRO A 38 23.75 -5.33 -15.95
C PRO A 38 23.77 -5.55 -14.43
N ASN A 39 24.93 -5.41 -13.79
CA ASN A 39 25.07 -5.57 -12.35
C ASN A 39 24.34 -4.48 -11.57
N GLU A 40 24.40 -3.23 -12.03
CA GLU A 40 23.63 -2.12 -11.44
C GLU A 40 22.13 -2.34 -11.60
N ALA A 41 21.67 -2.76 -12.78
CA ALA A 41 20.26 -3.07 -13.03
C ALA A 41 19.76 -4.20 -12.11
N LEU A 42 20.55 -5.26 -11.93
CA LEU A 42 20.25 -6.36 -11.01
C LEU A 42 20.18 -5.90 -9.56
N ALA A 43 21.11 -5.04 -9.11
CA ALA A 43 21.11 -4.49 -7.76
C ALA A 43 19.86 -3.63 -7.48
N ARG A 44 19.46 -2.78 -8.43
CA ARG A 44 18.24 -1.95 -8.35
C ARG A 44 16.99 -2.83 -8.31
N ALA A 45 16.91 -3.85 -9.15
CA ALA A 45 15.82 -4.82 -9.14
C ALA A 45 15.73 -5.60 -7.81
N ALA A 46 16.87 -5.98 -7.24
CA ALA A 46 16.92 -6.67 -5.95
C ALA A 46 16.40 -5.78 -4.81
N LEU A 47 16.75 -4.48 -4.81
CA LEU A 47 16.22 -3.52 -3.85
C LEU A 47 14.70 -3.36 -3.99
N ALA A 48 14.21 -3.15 -5.21
CA ALA A 48 12.77 -3.03 -5.46
C ALA A 48 11.99 -4.28 -5.01
N LYS A 49 12.55 -5.48 -5.21
CA LYS A 49 11.97 -6.73 -4.69
C LYS A 49 11.80 -6.71 -3.16
N GLN A 50 12.77 -6.19 -2.42
CA GLN A 50 12.65 -6.08 -0.96
C GLN A 50 11.58 -5.07 -0.55
N MET A 51 11.42 -3.97 -1.29
CA MET A 51 10.34 -3.01 -1.06
C MET A 51 8.95 -3.67 -1.25
N PHE A 52 8.77 -4.43 -2.34
CA PHE A 52 7.51 -5.18 -2.56
C PHE A 52 7.26 -6.25 -1.50
N ASN A 53 8.30 -6.89 -0.98
CA ASN A 53 8.16 -7.80 0.16
C ASN A 53 7.65 -7.06 1.41
N GLY A 54 8.16 -5.86 1.69
CA GLY A 54 7.67 -5.02 2.78
C GLY A 54 6.20 -4.65 2.62
N VAL A 55 5.79 -4.27 1.42
CA VAL A 55 4.39 -3.96 1.08
C VAL A 55 3.48 -5.17 1.31
N ARG A 56 3.92 -6.37 0.89
CA ARG A 56 3.18 -7.61 1.14
C ARG A 56 3.00 -7.86 2.64
N LEU A 57 4.05 -7.67 3.45
CA LEU A 57 3.98 -7.84 4.90
C LEU A 57 3.03 -6.82 5.54
N TYR A 58 3.10 -5.56 5.11
CA TYR A 58 2.17 -4.52 5.56
C TYR A 58 0.72 -4.90 5.26
N MET A 59 0.40 -5.31 4.04
CA MET A 59 -0.96 -5.72 3.67
C MET A 59 -1.44 -6.95 4.44
N GLN A 60 -0.55 -7.90 4.69
CA GLN A 60 -0.85 -9.07 5.52
C GLN A 60 -1.16 -8.66 6.98
N ALA A 61 -0.40 -7.71 7.53
CA ALA A 61 -0.63 -7.19 8.88
C ALA A 61 -1.98 -6.45 8.97
N VAL A 62 -2.29 -5.57 8.00
CA VAL A 62 -3.58 -4.86 7.93
C VAL A 62 -4.74 -5.86 7.90
N LYS A 63 -4.70 -6.84 7.00
CA LYS A 63 -5.73 -7.88 6.90
C LYS A 63 -5.90 -8.69 8.21
N THR A 64 -4.79 -8.96 8.90
CA THR A 64 -4.81 -9.70 10.17
C THR A 64 -5.48 -8.90 11.28
N ILE A 65 -5.18 -7.59 11.36
CA ILE A 65 -5.78 -6.68 12.35
C ILE A 65 -7.27 -6.49 12.06
N GLU A 66 -7.65 -6.27 10.79
CA GLU A 66 -9.04 -6.15 10.36
C GLU A 66 -9.85 -7.40 10.69
N ALA A 67 -9.29 -8.60 10.49
CA ALA A 67 -9.94 -9.85 10.83
C ALA A 67 -10.17 -10.04 12.34
N ALA A 68 -9.33 -9.42 13.18
CA ALA A 68 -9.45 -9.46 14.64
C ALA A 68 -10.31 -8.31 15.22
N ALA A 69 -10.72 -7.37 14.38
CA ALA A 69 -11.52 -6.23 14.82
C ALA A 69 -12.93 -6.68 15.23
N ARG A 70 -13.43 -6.12 16.35
CA ARG A 70 -14.83 -6.31 16.75
C ARG A 70 -15.73 -5.52 15.80
N ASP A 71 -16.82 -6.14 15.36
CA ASP A 71 -17.85 -5.45 14.60
C ASP A 71 -18.53 -4.40 15.49
N VAL A 72 -18.46 -3.14 15.08
CA VAL A 72 -19.07 -1.99 15.77
C VAL A 72 -20.40 -1.59 15.13
N SER A 73 -20.97 -2.43 14.26
CA SER A 73 -22.32 -2.29 13.73
C SER A 73 -23.40 -2.61 14.79
N GLU A 74 -23.23 -2.13 16.02
CA GLU A 74 -24.35 -2.01 16.94
C GLU A 74 -25.18 -0.79 16.50
N ARG A 75 -26.23 -1.08 15.73
CA ARG A 75 -27.38 -0.18 15.63
C ARG A 75 -27.87 0.00 17.06
N ARG A 76 -27.48 1.10 17.73
CA ARG A 76 -28.15 1.56 18.95
C ARG A 76 -29.63 1.59 18.64
N ALA A 77 -30.36 0.59 19.10
CA ALA A 77 -31.79 0.71 19.28
C ALA A 77 -31.92 1.90 20.23
N ILE A 78 -32.24 3.06 19.67
CA ILE A 78 -32.90 4.12 20.40
C ILE A 78 -34.17 3.46 20.95
N ALA A 79 -34.07 2.92 22.16
CA ALA A 79 -35.21 2.47 22.91
C ALA A 79 -36.13 3.68 22.99
N GLY A 80 -37.24 3.60 22.25
CA GLY A 80 -38.28 4.61 22.28
C GLY A 80 -38.66 4.83 23.73
N GLY A 81 -38.65 6.09 24.15
CA GLY A 81 -39.47 6.48 25.26
C GLY A 81 -40.91 6.28 24.83
N GLU A 82 -41.57 5.30 25.43
CA GLU A 82 -43.02 5.21 25.44
C GLU A 82 -43.45 5.08 26.91
N GLU A 83 -44.14 6.14 27.33
CA GLU A 83 -45.11 6.31 28.42
C GLU A 83 -44.65 6.32 29.88
#